data_AF-E6XD51-F1
#
_entry.id   AF-E6XD51-F1
#
_cell.length_a   1.000
_cell.length_b   1.000
_cell.length_c   1.000
_cell.angle_alpha   90.00
_cell.angle_beta   90.00
_cell.angle_gamma   90.00
#
_symmetry.space_group_name_H-M   'P 1'
#
loop_
_entity.id
_entity.type
_entity.pdbx_description
1 polymer ?
#
loop_
_entity_poly.entity_id
_entity_poly.type
_entity_poly.pdbx_seq_one_letter_code
_entity_poly.pdbx_strand_id
1 'polypeptide(L)'
;MSSKIYVLDGALLECNQGFTPAKLMVTENQKVKIQGKFKATDMDVQVPQTFGQCKLKPTSGGYLPCIPALQKWTKTTGKATLGKTKRFLFEDSECMCATGGMVTILEPMQINTAGSVLEEFKNIAMTIPGAMLGNDKAPKVVESYWMDEHGQEKVESIIYGEKASMFIRTENIAAGETITVKVNETKNKKIDGEQAQFIYTGTIQGNGVAKLELLATEENWNQITE
;
A
#
# COMPACT_ATOMS: atom_id res chain seq x y z
N MET A 1 14.18 14.92 -7.10
CA MET A 1 14.73 14.51 -5.79
C MET A 1 14.00 13.24 -5.38
N SER A 2 14.70 12.18 -4.99
CA SER A 2 14.07 10.89 -4.66
C SER A 2 13.16 11.06 -3.44
N SER A 3 11.85 10.90 -3.63
CA SER A 3 10.83 10.94 -2.57
C SER A 3 10.84 9.64 -1.78
N LYS A 4 11.84 9.45 -0.90
CA LYS A 4 11.92 8.27 -0.04
C LYS A 4 10.84 8.27 1.04
N ILE A 5 10.19 7.13 1.24
CA ILE A 5 9.17 6.91 2.28
C ILE A 5 9.86 6.54 3.61
N TYR A 6 9.48 7.19 4.72
CA TYR A 6 9.99 6.84 6.05
C TYR A 6 9.23 5.67 6.66
N VAL A 7 9.92 4.89 7.48
CA VAL A 7 9.32 3.81 8.27
C VAL A 7 8.74 4.40 9.55
N LEU A 8 7.50 4.03 9.86
CA LEU A 8 6.78 4.46 11.06
C LEU A 8 6.51 3.29 12.00
N ASP A 9 6.11 3.61 13.22
CA ASP A 9 5.67 2.64 14.22
C ASP A 9 4.57 1.71 13.69
N GLY A 10 4.73 0.42 13.96
CA GLY A 10 3.87 -0.63 13.44
C GLY A 10 4.21 -1.10 12.02
N ALA A 11 5.33 -0.66 11.43
CA ALA A 11 5.81 -1.14 10.13
C ALA A 11 5.90 -2.65 10.05
N LEU A 12 5.47 -3.21 8.91
CA LEU A 12 5.54 -4.63 8.65
C LEU A 12 6.94 -4.97 8.13
N LEU A 13 7.58 -5.92 8.79
CA LEU A 13 8.92 -6.40 8.49
C LEU A 13 8.84 -7.81 7.93
N GLU A 14 9.76 -8.14 7.03
CA GLU A 14 9.96 -9.49 6.54
C GLU A 14 11.38 -9.97 6.90
N CYS A 15 11.49 -11.20 7.39
CA CYS A 15 12.77 -11.87 7.57
C CYS A 15 12.88 -12.99 6.53
N ASN A 16 13.96 -13.04 5.76
CA ASN A 16 14.15 -14.07 4.72
C ASN A 16 14.22 -15.51 5.29
N GLN A 17 14.48 -15.66 6.58
CA GLN A 17 14.49 -16.93 7.30
C GLN A 17 13.25 -17.13 8.20
N GLY A 18 12.36 -16.15 8.25
CA GLY A 18 11.07 -16.23 8.93
C GLY A 18 10.02 -16.94 8.08
N PHE A 19 8.92 -17.32 8.70
CA PHE A 19 7.74 -17.88 8.02
C PHE A 19 6.59 -16.89 7.91
N THR A 20 6.56 -15.87 8.77
CA THR A 20 5.53 -14.84 8.74
C THR A 20 6.16 -13.45 8.92
N PRO A 21 5.54 -12.40 8.34
CA PRO A 21 5.91 -11.02 8.64
C PRO A 21 5.66 -10.65 10.10
N ALA A 22 6.29 -9.58 10.57
CA ALA A 22 6.21 -9.12 11.95
C ALA A 22 6.22 -7.59 12.07
N LYS A 23 5.62 -7.04 13.14
CA LYS A 23 5.50 -5.58 13.31
C LYS A 23 6.68 -5.00 14.09
N LEU A 24 7.27 -3.93 13.56
CA LEU A 24 8.26 -3.10 14.24
C LEU A 24 7.59 -2.28 15.34
N MET A 25 8.19 -2.27 16.53
CA MET A 25 7.83 -1.38 17.63
C MET A 25 8.90 -0.30 17.76
N VAL A 26 8.49 0.97 17.64
CA VAL A 26 9.38 2.12 17.82
C VAL A 26 9.51 2.43 19.30
N THR A 27 10.72 2.26 19.84
CA THR A 27 11.08 2.52 21.24
C THR A 27 11.99 3.72 21.40
N GLU A 28 12.73 4.06 20.35
CA GLU A 28 13.83 5.03 20.41
C GLU A 28 13.41 6.47 20.09
N ASN A 29 12.18 6.64 19.57
CA ASN A 29 11.61 7.93 19.20
C ASN A 29 10.24 8.16 19.85
N GLN A 30 10.15 9.18 20.71
CA GLN A 30 8.90 9.63 21.34
C GLN A 30 8.48 11.05 20.92
N LYS A 31 9.16 11.65 19.93
CA LYS A 31 8.96 13.07 19.57
C LYS A 31 8.48 13.25 18.15
N VAL A 32 9.16 12.65 17.18
CA VAL A 32 8.91 12.94 15.77
C VAL A 32 7.88 11.97 15.23
N LYS A 33 6.75 12.50 14.79
CA LYS A 33 5.64 11.74 14.21
C LYS A 33 5.38 12.13 12.76
N ILE A 34 4.89 11.17 11.98
CA ILE A 34 4.25 11.37 10.67
C ILE A 34 2.92 10.64 10.76
N GLN A 35 1.82 11.28 10.34
CA GLN A 35 0.47 10.67 10.35
C GLN A 35 0.10 10.03 11.71
N GLY A 36 0.47 10.72 12.80
CA GLY A 36 0.19 10.27 14.17
C GLY A 36 1.12 9.16 14.70
N LYS A 37 1.96 8.54 13.87
CA LYS A 37 2.86 7.42 14.23
C LYS A 37 4.31 7.89 14.36
N PHE A 38 5.06 7.31 15.29
CA PHE A 38 6.46 7.68 15.50
C PHE A 38 7.34 7.22 14.35
N LYS A 39 8.30 8.06 13.92
CA LYS A 39 9.30 7.65 12.93
C LYS A 39 10.27 6.65 13.54
N ALA A 40 10.51 5.53 12.87
CA ALA A 40 11.51 4.56 13.27
C ALA A 40 12.94 5.05 13.00
N THR A 41 13.87 4.56 13.79
CA THR A 41 15.30 4.89 13.79
C THR A 41 16.16 3.65 13.62
N ASP A 42 17.44 3.88 13.35
CA ASP A 42 18.46 2.84 13.19
C ASP A 42 18.64 1.94 14.41
N MET A 43 18.10 2.32 15.57
CA MET A 43 18.21 1.61 16.84
C MET A 43 16.89 0.93 17.26
N ASP A 44 15.80 1.08 16.50
CA ASP A 44 14.53 0.41 16.80
C ASP A 44 14.60 -1.06 16.38
N VAL A 45 14.91 -1.93 17.33
CA VAL A 45 15.17 -3.38 17.11
C VAL A 45 14.13 -4.29 17.75
N GLN A 46 13.04 -3.72 18.27
CA GLN A 46 12.00 -4.47 18.98
C GLN A 46 10.90 -4.91 18.03
N VAL A 47 10.60 -6.21 18.05
CA VAL A 47 9.54 -6.84 17.24
C VAL A 47 8.75 -7.76 18.17
N PRO A 48 7.67 -7.26 18.81
CA PRO A 48 6.95 -7.99 19.86
C PRO A 48 6.27 -9.27 19.37
N GLN A 49 5.84 -9.29 18.11
CA GLN A 49 5.32 -10.48 17.45
C GLN A 49 6.45 -11.11 16.64
N THR A 50 6.75 -12.39 16.81
CA THR A 50 7.91 -13.01 16.16
C THR A 50 7.64 -13.24 14.66
N PHE A 51 8.68 -13.55 13.88
CA PHE A 51 8.56 -13.93 12.47
C PHE A 51 8.01 -15.36 12.27
N GLY A 52 7.19 -15.85 13.19
CA GLY A 52 6.69 -17.22 13.23
C GLY A 52 7.80 -18.20 13.62
N GLN A 53 8.08 -19.17 12.74
CA GLN A 53 9.21 -20.10 12.89
C GLN A 53 10.47 -19.56 12.22
N CYS A 54 11.65 -20.10 12.57
CA CYS A 54 12.92 -19.69 11.98
C CYS A 54 13.60 -20.85 11.25
N LYS A 55 13.81 -20.71 9.94
CA LYS A 55 14.48 -21.71 9.08
C LYS A 55 15.90 -22.05 9.52
N LEU A 56 16.57 -21.12 10.20
CA LEU A 56 17.92 -21.31 10.75
C LEU A 56 17.94 -22.05 12.11
N LYS A 57 16.78 -22.43 12.65
CA LYS A 57 16.69 -23.22 13.88
C LYS A 57 15.92 -24.53 13.63
N PRO A 58 16.49 -25.45 12.83
CA PRO A 58 15.84 -26.73 12.53
C PRO A 58 15.80 -27.64 13.75
N THR A 59 14.77 -28.50 13.80
CA THR A 59 14.61 -29.59 14.76
C THR A 59 14.19 -30.85 14.01
N SER A 60 14.18 -32.00 14.70
CA SER A 60 13.77 -33.27 14.11
C SER A 60 12.31 -33.29 13.58
N GLY A 61 11.48 -32.32 13.99
CA GLY A 61 10.07 -32.21 13.59
C GLY A 61 9.69 -30.89 12.90
N GLY A 62 10.66 -30.08 12.47
CA GLY A 62 10.40 -28.80 11.80
C GLY A 62 11.39 -27.71 12.23
N TYR A 63 10.86 -26.57 12.69
CA TYR A 63 11.65 -25.39 13.05
C TYR A 63 11.21 -24.81 14.39
N LEU A 64 12.16 -24.31 15.18
CA LEU A 64 11.84 -23.60 16.41
C LEU A 64 11.18 -22.24 16.13
N PRO A 65 10.35 -21.74 17.07
CA PRO A 65 9.87 -20.37 17.03
C PRO A 65 11.02 -19.37 16.90
N CYS A 66 10.82 -18.34 16.09
CA CYS A 66 11.75 -17.24 15.96
C CYS A 66 11.81 -16.46 17.28
N ILE A 67 13.02 -16.15 17.75
CA ILE A 67 13.24 -15.18 18.83
C ILE A 67 13.97 -14.01 18.15
N PRO A 68 13.26 -12.92 17.81
CA PRO A 68 13.85 -11.80 17.08
C PRO A 68 15.01 -11.19 17.86
N ALA A 69 16.15 -11.04 17.20
CA ALA A 69 17.34 -10.41 17.74
C ALA A 69 17.90 -9.47 16.68
N LEU A 70 17.11 -8.47 16.29
CA LEU A 70 17.48 -7.53 15.24
C LEU A 70 18.69 -6.70 15.70
N GLN A 71 19.60 -6.47 14.77
CA GLN A 71 20.74 -5.60 14.95
C GLN A 71 20.42 -4.21 14.41
N LYS A 72 21.36 -3.28 14.61
CA LYS A 72 21.28 -1.92 14.09
C LYS A 72 20.97 -1.91 12.59
N TRP A 73 20.02 -1.08 12.19
CA TRP A 73 19.63 -0.94 10.79
C TRP A 73 20.65 -0.16 9.96
N THR A 74 20.64 -0.44 8.67
CA THR A 74 21.47 0.20 7.64
C THR A 74 20.58 0.85 6.57
N LYS A 75 21.19 1.51 5.57
CA LYS A 75 20.47 2.28 4.52
C LYS A 75 19.52 3.35 5.09
N THR A 76 19.98 4.03 6.13
CA THR A 76 19.23 5.07 6.86
C THR A 76 19.51 6.47 6.33
N THR A 77 18.78 7.48 6.81
CA THR A 77 19.03 8.89 6.50
C THR A 77 20.47 9.33 6.79
N GLY A 78 21.15 9.95 5.82
CA GLY A 78 22.46 10.56 6.04
C GLY A 78 22.41 11.87 6.82
N LYS A 79 21.36 12.69 6.64
CA LYS A 79 21.27 14.07 7.15
C LYS A 79 20.25 14.29 8.27
N ALA A 80 19.15 13.54 8.28
CA ALA A 80 18.07 13.73 9.25
C ALA A 80 18.27 12.82 10.46
N THR A 81 18.56 13.37 11.63
CA THR A 81 18.79 12.58 12.85
C THR A 81 17.78 12.94 13.94
N LEU A 82 17.40 11.94 14.74
CA LEU A 82 16.74 12.17 16.01
C LEU A 82 17.80 12.42 17.07
N GLY A 83 17.94 13.68 17.49
CA GLY A 83 19.09 14.09 18.30
C GLY A 83 20.39 14.08 17.47
N LYS A 84 21.50 13.65 18.06
CA LYS A 84 22.83 13.67 17.41
C LYS A 84 23.26 12.33 16.79
N THR A 85 22.65 11.21 17.17
CA THR A 85 23.22 9.87 16.90
C THR A 85 22.28 8.90 16.19
N LYS A 86 20.96 9.08 16.32
CA LYS A 86 19.96 8.17 15.74
C LYS A 86 19.52 8.65 14.37
N ARG A 87 19.52 7.76 13.38
CA ARG A 87 19.14 8.06 11.99
C ARG A 87 17.78 7.46 11.70
N PHE A 88 16.94 8.14 10.90
CA PHE A 88 15.63 7.60 10.55
C PHE A 88 15.75 6.53 9.46
N LEU A 89 14.84 5.56 9.51
CA LEU A 89 14.72 4.52 8.52
C LEU A 89 13.92 4.98 7.29
N PHE A 90 14.20 4.34 6.16
CA PHE A 90 13.44 4.42 4.92
C PHE A 90 12.91 3.03 4.53
N GLU A 91 11.99 2.98 3.58
CA GLU A 91 11.44 1.73 3.04
C GLU A 91 12.50 0.75 2.50
N ASP A 92 13.68 1.24 2.11
CA ASP A 92 14.81 0.42 1.68
C ASP A 92 15.81 0.09 2.80
N SER A 93 15.48 0.42 4.05
CA SER A 93 16.29 0.06 5.21
C SER A 93 16.27 -1.45 5.47
N GLU A 94 17.42 -1.97 5.88
CA GLU A 94 17.60 -3.39 6.18
C GLU A 94 18.50 -3.58 7.40
N CYS A 95 18.29 -4.69 8.11
CA CYS A 95 19.17 -5.09 9.20
C CYS A 95 19.36 -6.60 9.25
N MET A 96 20.41 -7.04 9.95
CA MET A 96 20.63 -8.45 10.23
C MET A 96 19.99 -8.82 11.56
N CYS A 97 19.46 -10.04 11.65
CA CYS A 97 19.15 -10.70 12.90
C CYS A 97 20.41 -11.43 13.39
N ALA A 98 20.69 -11.42 14.69
CA ALA A 98 21.85 -12.12 15.28
C ALA A 98 21.85 -13.63 15.02
N THR A 99 20.69 -14.21 14.68
CA THR A 99 20.59 -15.63 14.25
C THR A 99 21.13 -15.84 12.82
N GLY A 100 21.24 -14.79 12.01
CA GLY A 100 21.78 -14.84 10.63
C GLY A 100 20.78 -14.48 9.52
N GLY A 101 19.50 -14.28 9.85
CA GLY A 101 18.49 -13.83 8.88
C GLY A 101 18.64 -12.34 8.54
N MET A 102 18.30 -11.97 7.31
CA MET A 102 18.20 -10.57 6.87
C MET A 102 16.75 -10.11 6.99
N VAL A 103 16.54 -8.93 7.56
CA VAL A 103 15.24 -8.31 7.77
C VAL A 103 15.13 -7.04 6.93
N THR A 104 14.03 -6.93 6.19
CA THR A 104 13.70 -5.79 5.32
C THR A 104 12.33 -5.22 5.67
N ILE A 105 12.04 -4.00 5.22
CA ILE A 105 10.73 -3.38 5.37
C ILE A 105 9.80 -3.91 4.26
N LEU A 106 8.67 -4.48 4.66
CA LEU A 106 7.60 -4.89 3.75
C LEU A 106 6.57 -3.76 3.60
N GLU A 107 6.14 -3.16 4.71
CA GLU A 107 5.21 -2.02 4.71
C GLU A 107 5.69 -0.92 5.68
N PRO A 108 6.05 0.29 5.19
CA PRO A 108 6.63 1.34 6.03
C PRO A 108 5.62 2.10 6.89
N MET A 109 4.31 1.89 6.69
CA MET A 109 3.18 2.56 7.37
C MET A 109 3.05 4.07 7.14
N GLN A 110 4.00 4.71 6.45
CA GLN A 110 3.81 6.06 5.93
C GLN A 110 3.03 6.01 4.62
N ILE A 111 1.97 6.81 4.54
CA ILE A 111 1.18 7.02 3.34
C ILE A 111 1.82 8.18 2.57
N ASN A 112 2.22 7.96 1.33
CA ASN A 112 2.63 9.06 0.47
C ASN A 112 1.37 9.85 0.09
N THR A 113 1.37 11.17 0.27
CA THR A 113 0.22 12.04 -0.05
C THR A 113 -0.18 11.96 -1.53
N ALA A 114 0.69 11.44 -2.40
CA ALA A 114 0.35 11.09 -3.79
C ALA A 114 -0.63 9.90 -3.94
N GLY A 115 -0.89 9.13 -2.87
CA GLY A 115 -1.84 8.01 -2.82
C GLY A 115 -2.91 8.14 -1.73
N SER A 116 -3.17 9.38 -1.26
CA SER A 116 -3.79 9.70 0.03
C SER A 116 -5.23 9.23 0.27
N VAL A 117 -6.00 8.85 -0.75
CA VAL A 117 -7.45 8.63 -0.55
C VAL A 117 -7.76 7.21 -0.06
N LEU A 118 -6.92 6.22 -0.34
CA LEU A 118 -7.18 4.82 0.02
C LEU A 118 -6.87 4.50 1.51
N GLU A 119 -5.94 5.24 2.11
CA GLU A 119 -5.36 4.89 3.41
C GLU A 119 -5.94 5.69 4.59
N GLU A 120 -6.63 6.81 4.33
CA GLU A 120 -7.46 7.47 5.36
C GLU A 120 -8.60 6.54 5.83
N PHE A 121 -9.17 5.74 4.93
CA PHE A 121 -10.17 4.72 5.28
C PHE A 121 -9.60 3.61 6.17
N LYS A 122 -8.34 3.18 5.96
CA LYS A 122 -7.71 2.15 6.80
C LYS A 122 -7.44 2.64 8.23
N ASN A 123 -7.05 3.90 8.42
CA ASN A 123 -6.78 4.44 9.76
C ASN A 123 -8.04 4.74 10.59
N ILE A 124 -9.17 5.06 9.95
CA ILE A 124 -10.46 5.20 10.64
C ILE A 124 -10.90 3.85 11.24
N ALA A 125 -10.68 2.74 10.52
CA ALA A 125 -10.99 1.41 11.03
C ALA A 125 -10.12 1.00 12.23
N MET A 126 -8.86 1.46 12.31
CA MET A 126 -7.89 1.05 13.34
C MET A 126 -8.02 1.78 14.69
N THR A 127 -8.78 2.87 14.78
CA THR A 127 -8.95 3.65 16.03
C THR A 127 -10.17 3.25 16.86
N ILE A 128 -10.98 2.29 16.38
CA ILE A 128 -12.16 1.78 17.07
C ILE A 128 -11.76 0.57 17.94
N PRO A 129 -11.95 0.62 19.28
CA PRO A 129 -11.69 -0.52 20.15
C PRO A 129 -12.54 -1.73 19.73
N GLY A 130 -11.89 -2.80 19.28
CA GLY A 130 -12.55 -4.02 18.78
C GLY A 130 -12.24 -4.39 17.32
N ALA A 131 -11.56 -3.53 16.54
CA ALA A 131 -11.22 -3.81 15.14
C ALA A 131 -10.02 -4.77 14.94
N MET A 132 -9.32 -5.16 16.00
CA MET A 132 -8.19 -6.10 15.96
C MET A 132 -8.65 -7.51 16.37
N LEU A 133 -9.58 -8.09 15.63
CA LEU A 133 -9.90 -9.54 15.55
C LEU A 133 -11.12 -9.70 14.63
N GLY A 134 -10.94 -9.35 13.37
CA GLY A 134 -11.92 -9.60 12.33
C GLY A 134 -11.19 -10.19 11.14
N ASN A 135 -11.48 -11.45 10.84
CA ASN A 135 -11.36 -11.94 9.48
C ASN A 135 -12.35 -11.10 8.66
N ASP A 136 -11.91 -9.93 8.19
CA ASP A 136 -12.79 -8.91 7.64
C ASP A 136 -13.20 -9.35 6.24
N LYS A 137 -14.21 -10.23 6.19
CA LYS A 137 -14.84 -10.79 4.99
C LYS A 137 -15.77 -9.80 4.30
N ALA A 138 -15.79 -8.53 4.72
CA ALA A 138 -16.63 -7.52 4.11
C ALA A 138 -16.14 -7.23 2.67
N PRO A 139 -17.06 -7.16 1.69
CA PRO A 139 -16.73 -6.85 0.31
C PRO A 139 -16.13 -5.45 0.20
N LYS A 140 -14.99 -5.32 -0.48
CA LYS A 140 -14.21 -4.08 -0.57
C LYS A 140 -13.72 -3.81 -1.97
N VAL A 141 -13.73 -2.54 -2.39
CA VAL A 141 -12.96 -2.05 -3.53
C VAL A 141 -11.59 -1.63 -3.02
N VAL A 142 -10.54 -2.23 -3.57
CA VAL A 142 -9.14 -2.02 -3.17
C VAL A 142 -8.44 -1.04 -4.09
N GLU A 143 -8.81 -1.03 -5.37
CA GLU A 143 -8.15 -0.17 -6.35
C GLU A 143 -9.08 0.12 -7.52
N SER A 144 -8.99 1.33 -8.08
CA SER A 144 -9.55 1.68 -9.39
C SER A 144 -8.47 2.33 -10.23
N TYR A 145 -8.27 1.86 -11.46
CA TYR A 145 -7.24 2.40 -12.37
C TYR A 145 -7.68 2.27 -13.82
N TRP A 146 -7.11 3.09 -14.70
CA TRP A 146 -7.32 3.01 -16.13
C TRP A 146 -6.16 2.27 -16.80
N MET A 147 -6.46 1.48 -17.82
CA MET A 147 -5.48 0.85 -18.69
C MET A 147 -5.74 1.21 -20.14
N ASP A 148 -4.68 1.16 -20.95
CA ASP A 148 -4.77 1.36 -22.40
C ASP A 148 -5.77 0.39 -23.09
N GLU A 149 -6.01 0.60 -24.40
CA GLU A 149 -6.92 -0.23 -25.21
C GLU A 149 -6.60 -1.74 -25.12
N HIS A 150 -5.31 -2.07 -24.99
CA HIS A 150 -4.81 -3.44 -24.93
C HIS A 150 -4.79 -4.01 -23.50
N GLY A 151 -5.02 -3.19 -22.47
CA GLY A 151 -4.93 -3.55 -21.07
C GLY A 151 -3.50 -3.90 -20.63
N GLN A 152 -2.48 -3.25 -21.19
CA GLN A 152 -1.07 -3.57 -20.88
C GLN A 152 -0.47 -2.63 -19.84
N GLU A 153 -0.68 -1.32 -20.00
CA GLU A 153 -0.12 -0.30 -19.12
C GLU A 153 -1.21 0.52 -18.43
N LYS A 154 -0.92 0.95 -17.19
CA LYS A 154 -1.77 1.90 -16.48
C LYS A 154 -1.57 3.29 -17.07
N VAL A 155 -2.68 3.95 -17.38
CA VAL A 155 -2.68 5.30 -17.98
C VAL A 155 -3.34 6.31 -17.06
N GLU A 156 -2.75 7.49 -16.94
CA GLU A 156 -3.33 8.62 -16.18
C GLU A 156 -4.05 9.63 -17.09
N SER A 157 -3.77 9.56 -18.40
CA SER A 157 -4.35 10.41 -19.42
C SER A 157 -4.39 9.68 -20.76
N ILE A 158 -5.38 9.99 -21.59
CA ILE A 158 -5.46 9.57 -22.99
C ILE A 158 -5.53 10.80 -23.89
N ILE A 159 -5.04 10.68 -25.12
CA ILE A 159 -5.32 11.68 -26.16
C ILE A 159 -6.58 11.30 -26.94
N TYR A 160 -7.15 12.26 -27.68
CA TYR A 160 -8.35 12.02 -28.48
C TYR A 160 -8.14 10.92 -29.52
N GLY A 161 -9.13 10.05 -29.69
CA GLY A 161 -9.05 8.86 -30.54
C GLY A 161 -8.41 7.64 -29.87
N GLU A 162 -7.76 7.80 -28.71
CA GLU A 162 -7.35 6.66 -27.89
C GLU A 162 -8.50 6.17 -27.01
N LYS A 163 -8.37 4.93 -26.55
CA LYS A 163 -9.35 4.29 -25.69
C LYS A 163 -8.70 3.85 -24.39
N ALA A 164 -9.47 3.91 -23.31
CA ALA A 164 -9.06 3.36 -22.04
C ALA A 164 -10.19 2.52 -21.43
N SER A 165 -9.79 1.50 -20.68
CA SER A 165 -10.72 0.69 -19.88
C SER A 165 -10.43 0.91 -18.41
N MET A 166 -11.50 1.09 -17.62
CA MET A 166 -11.36 1.13 -16.17
C MET A 166 -11.33 -0.28 -15.60
N PHE A 167 -10.45 -0.51 -14.65
CA PHE A 167 -10.31 -1.75 -13.91
C PHE A 167 -10.55 -1.47 -12.43
N ILE A 168 -11.31 -2.36 -11.79
CA ILE A 168 -11.58 -2.31 -10.36
C ILE A 168 -11.06 -3.59 -9.73
N ARG A 169 -10.15 -3.44 -8.75
CA ARG A 169 -9.69 -4.55 -7.93
C ARG A 169 -10.51 -4.60 -6.65
N THR A 170 -10.95 -5.79 -6.29
CA THR A 170 -11.83 -6.02 -5.13
C THR A 170 -11.26 -7.11 -4.22
N GLU A 171 -11.63 -7.05 -2.95
CA GLU A 171 -11.34 -8.05 -1.93
C GLU A 171 -12.65 -8.53 -1.32
N ASN A 172 -12.71 -9.82 -0.99
CA ASN A 172 -13.88 -10.48 -0.40
C ASN A 172 -15.18 -10.35 -1.23
N ILE A 173 -15.05 -10.21 -2.55
CA ILE A 173 -16.19 -10.28 -3.47
C ILE A 173 -16.00 -11.51 -4.35
N ALA A 174 -17.05 -12.33 -4.46
CA ALA A 174 -17.00 -13.54 -5.27
C ALA A 174 -16.94 -13.22 -6.76
N ALA A 175 -16.30 -14.10 -7.53
CA ALA A 175 -16.35 -14.02 -8.99
C ALA A 175 -17.79 -14.20 -9.48
N GLY A 176 -18.19 -13.42 -10.49
CA GLY A 176 -19.56 -13.39 -11.00
C GLY A 176 -20.43 -12.27 -10.41
N GLU A 177 -20.00 -11.63 -9.32
CA GLU A 177 -20.69 -10.46 -8.77
C GLU A 177 -20.53 -9.24 -9.70
N THR A 178 -21.56 -8.40 -9.74
CA THR A 178 -21.58 -7.19 -10.59
C THR A 178 -21.16 -5.98 -9.77
N ILE A 179 -20.26 -5.18 -10.33
CA ILE A 179 -19.87 -3.89 -9.77
C ILE A 179 -20.36 -2.75 -10.66
N THR A 180 -20.85 -1.68 -10.04
CA THR A 180 -21.26 -0.44 -10.73
C THR A 180 -20.38 0.70 -10.25
N VAL A 181 -19.77 1.42 -11.18
CA VAL A 181 -18.91 2.56 -10.90
C VAL A 181 -19.47 3.81 -11.55
N LYS A 182 -19.68 4.84 -10.73
CA LYS A 182 -20.15 6.15 -11.16
C LYS A 182 -18.97 7.12 -11.23
N VAL A 183 -18.58 7.51 -12.44
CA VAL A 183 -17.51 8.48 -12.68
C VAL A 183 -18.16 9.83 -12.94
N ASN A 184 -17.78 10.86 -12.18
CA ASN A 184 -18.30 12.22 -12.33
C ASN A 184 -17.20 13.14 -12.85
N GLU A 185 -17.55 14.04 -13.77
CA GLU A 185 -16.64 15.12 -14.17
C GLU A 185 -16.43 16.08 -13.00
N THR A 186 -15.18 16.54 -12.85
CA THR A 186 -14.85 17.58 -11.87
C THR A 186 -14.46 18.84 -12.60
N LYS A 187 -15.01 19.99 -12.18
CA LYS A 187 -14.80 21.35 -12.72
C LYS A 187 -15.87 21.83 -13.71
N ASN A 188 -17.09 21.28 -13.62
CA ASN A 188 -18.27 21.72 -14.38
C ASN A 188 -18.09 21.67 -15.90
N LYS A 189 -17.20 20.81 -16.39
CA LYS A 189 -17.13 20.52 -17.82
C LYS A 189 -18.03 19.32 -18.15
N LYS A 190 -18.19 19.03 -19.44
CA LYS A 190 -19.03 17.93 -19.92
C LYS A 190 -18.19 16.95 -20.71
N ILE A 191 -18.15 15.70 -20.27
CA ILE A 191 -17.47 14.67 -21.03
C ILE A 191 -18.30 14.40 -22.29
N ASP A 192 -17.63 14.38 -23.44
CA ASP A 192 -18.25 14.27 -24.76
C ASP A 192 -19.31 15.34 -25.06
N GLY A 193 -19.13 16.55 -24.51
CA GLY A 193 -19.99 17.70 -24.79
C GLY A 193 -21.38 17.67 -24.13
N GLU A 194 -21.83 16.53 -23.61
CA GLU A 194 -23.20 16.35 -23.10
C GLU A 194 -23.28 15.79 -21.67
N GLN A 195 -22.32 14.97 -21.24
CA GLN A 195 -22.50 14.12 -20.06
C GLN A 195 -21.67 14.59 -18.85
N ALA A 196 -22.33 14.83 -17.71
CA ALA A 196 -21.66 15.16 -16.45
C ALA A 196 -21.15 13.91 -15.70
N GLN A 197 -21.59 12.72 -16.12
CA GLN A 197 -21.38 11.47 -15.40
C GLN A 197 -21.45 10.26 -16.35
N PHE A 198 -20.58 9.27 -16.13
CA PHE A 198 -20.71 7.91 -16.67
C PHE A 198 -21.04 6.91 -15.58
N ILE A 199 -21.80 5.89 -15.96
CA ILE A 199 -22.01 4.69 -15.16
C ILE A 199 -21.39 3.54 -15.94
N TYR A 200 -20.41 2.89 -15.32
CA TYR A 200 -19.80 1.69 -15.84
C TYR A 200 -20.26 0.49 -15.02
N THR A 201 -20.48 -0.63 -15.69
CA THR A 201 -20.77 -1.90 -15.06
C THR A 201 -19.79 -2.96 -15.52
N GLY A 202 -19.46 -3.91 -14.66
CA GLY A 202 -18.69 -5.07 -15.03
C GLY A 202 -18.78 -6.17 -14.00
N THR A 203 -18.28 -7.34 -14.39
CA THR A 203 -18.36 -8.55 -13.58
C THR A 203 -16.98 -8.86 -13.01
N ILE A 204 -16.94 -9.23 -11.72
CA ILE A 204 -15.70 -9.57 -11.03
C ILE A 204 -15.22 -10.94 -11.50
N GLN A 205 -13.97 -11.00 -11.95
CA GLN A 205 -13.31 -12.20 -12.43
C GLN A 205 -12.69 -12.99 -11.27
N GLY A 206 -12.25 -14.23 -11.52
CA GLY A 206 -11.69 -15.14 -10.50
C GLY A 206 -10.45 -14.61 -9.75
N ASN A 207 -9.78 -13.60 -10.29
CA ASN A 207 -8.66 -12.90 -9.66
C ASN A 207 -9.09 -11.67 -8.82
N GLY A 208 -10.39 -11.46 -8.62
CA GLY A 208 -10.94 -10.32 -7.87
C GLY A 208 -10.96 -9.01 -8.65
N VAL A 209 -10.74 -9.03 -9.97
CA VAL A 209 -10.70 -7.82 -10.81
C VAL A 209 -11.92 -7.78 -11.74
N ALA A 210 -12.56 -6.62 -11.85
CA ALA A 210 -13.55 -6.33 -12.87
C ALA A 210 -12.96 -5.39 -13.92
N LYS A 211 -12.96 -5.80 -15.19
CA LYS A 211 -12.77 -4.89 -16.33
C LYS A 211 -14.12 -4.27 -16.66
N LEU A 212 -14.17 -2.95 -16.71
CA LEU A 212 -15.37 -2.19 -17.05
C LEU A 212 -15.36 -1.82 -18.54
N GLU A 213 -16.54 -1.49 -19.07
CA GLU A 213 -16.69 -1.11 -20.47
C GLU A 213 -15.76 0.05 -20.86
N LEU A 214 -15.36 0.01 -22.13
CA LEU A 214 -14.34 0.88 -22.70
C LEU A 214 -14.91 2.29 -22.91
N LEU A 215 -14.16 3.30 -22.44
CA LEU A 215 -14.43 4.69 -22.78
C LEU A 215 -13.78 4.99 -24.13
N ALA A 216 -14.61 5.31 -25.13
CA ALA A 216 -14.18 5.89 -26.39
C ALA A 216 -14.55 7.39 -26.39
N THR A 217 -13.60 8.25 -26.71
CA THR A 217 -13.85 9.69 -26.89
C THR A 217 -13.55 10.07 -28.34
N GLU A 218 -14.58 10.40 -29.11
CA GLU A 218 -14.48 10.55 -30.56
C GLU A 218 -14.04 11.96 -31.01
N GLU A 219 -14.30 13.03 -30.22
CA GLU A 219 -13.96 14.41 -30.62
C GLU A 219 -13.34 15.30 -29.52
N ASN A 220 -12.62 16.35 -29.93
CA ASN A 220 -11.93 17.32 -29.07
C ASN A 220 -12.87 18.43 -28.56
N TRP A 221 -13.46 18.21 -27.39
CA TRP A 221 -14.50 19.04 -26.79
C TRP A 221 -14.01 20.26 -25.98
N ASN A 222 -12.70 20.51 -25.95
CA ASN A 222 -12.12 21.74 -25.34
C ASN A 222 -11.63 22.75 -26.39
N GLN A 223 -11.84 22.49 -27.69
CA GLN A 223 -11.68 23.54 -28.68
C GLN A 223 -12.91 24.45 -28.63
N ILE A 224 -12.72 25.65 -28.09
CA ILE A 224 -13.56 26.79 -28.44
C ILE A 224 -13.37 26.95 -29.95
N THR A 225 -14.37 26.59 -30.74
CA THR A 225 -14.46 27.07 -32.12
C THR A 225 -14.54 28.60 -32.04
N GLU A 226 -13.45 29.26 -32.43
CA GLU A 226 -13.46 30.70 -32.76
C GLU A 226 -14.39 30.98 -33.95
#